data_AF-A0A1Q3SM69-F1
#
_entry.id   AF-A0A1Q3SM69-F1
#
_cell.length_a   1.000
_cell.length_b   1.000
_cell.length_c   1.000
_cell.angle_alpha   90.00
_cell.angle_beta   90.00
_cell.angle_gamma   90.00
#
_symmetry.space_group_name_H-M   'P 1'
#
loop_
_entity.id
_entity.type
_entity.pdbx_description
1 polymer ?
#
loop_
_entity_poly.entity_id
_entity_poly.type
_entity_poly.pdbx_seq_one_letter_code
_entity_poly.pdbx_strand_id
1 'polypeptide(L)'
;MEIQSKTGRGWLWICLAVLVTVPGLFVRFFALKQVEYDTPLWGSFLFGLSVIGAAFLLAWATEAAQADVPKALAISVMALIAVLPEYAVDFALTFQAGSDPAYQQFAVANMIGANRMIVGFAWPLLVFIFALKFRQRAIRLGKGQRVEIGFLLFAGLYSLIIPIKGQIDFIDFGVFLGLFVLYSLRLMKAEVHEPELVGPAKLLGDLARPKRIGAVAALILFAGTVIFLVAHPFAVSLIETGTRLGVDQVFLLQWFAPLASEAPEIVICIIFTLRFMAAEGLGALVASKVNQWTLLVGTLPLVFSLGSGTMRALPLSGTYLENGQTQAFNLAGPMLVTSAQTLLAVMVILSLRMTLGGAFLLFGLLIAQFIVPERIGTLDSEYLFAGIYLAISAGLAVIKVRHFVPVLRSMVSPGYVKAQTIEEEEEKGLEVKAPGRFVTTPKA
;
A
#
# COMPACT_ATOMS: atom_id res chain seq x y z
N MET A 1 23.34 18.83 27.35
CA MET A 1 22.57 19.85 26.60
C MET A 1 22.06 19.34 25.23
N GLU A 2 22.34 18.09 24.85
CA GLU A 2 22.03 17.53 23.50
C GLU A 2 20.72 16.70 23.43
N ILE A 3 20.04 16.52 24.57
CA ILE A 3 18.77 15.77 24.66
C ILE A 3 17.55 16.68 24.44
N GLN A 4 17.61 17.95 24.85
CA GLN A 4 16.51 18.91 24.67
C GLN A 4 16.33 19.39 23.21
N SER A 5 17.35 19.26 22.36
CA SER A 5 17.24 19.64 20.94
C SER A 5 16.52 18.58 20.09
N LYS A 6 16.41 17.33 20.57
CA LYS A 6 15.72 16.23 19.87
C LYS A 6 14.21 16.20 20.15
N THR A 7 13.78 16.58 21.35
CA THR A 7 12.36 16.60 21.75
C THR A 7 11.56 17.73 21.12
N GLY A 8 12.14 18.92 20.95
CA GLY A 8 11.45 20.05 20.31
C GLY A 8 11.11 19.81 18.83
N ARG A 9 11.93 19.03 18.11
CA ARG A 9 11.72 18.76 16.67
C ARG A 9 10.51 17.86 16.40
N GLY A 10 10.22 16.88 17.24
CA GLY A 10 9.09 15.97 16.96
C GLY A 10 7.73 16.63 17.17
N TRP A 11 7.57 17.49 18.18
CA TRP A 11 6.34 18.28 18.35
C TRP A 11 6.14 19.26 17.19
N LEU A 12 7.22 19.84 16.66
CA LEU A 12 7.17 20.67 15.46
C LEU A 12 6.62 19.88 14.26
N TRP A 13 7.04 18.63 14.05
CA TRP A 13 6.51 17.79 12.98
C TRP A 13 5.03 17.46 13.14
N ILE A 14 4.58 17.16 14.37
CA ILE A 14 3.16 16.94 14.67
C ILE A 14 2.36 18.21 14.38
N CYS A 15 2.80 19.37 14.87
CA CYS A 15 2.13 20.65 14.64
C CYS A 15 2.08 20.99 13.15
N LEU A 16 3.18 20.77 12.43
CA LEU A 16 3.25 21.00 10.99
C LEU A 16 2.28 20.07 10.24
N ALA A 17 2.23 18.80 10.58
CA ALA A 17 1.29 17.86 9.97
C ALA A 17 -0.17 18.25 10.23
N VAL A 18 -0.51 18.72 11.45
CA VAL A 18 -1.83 19.30 11.74
C VAL A 18 -2.08 20.55 10.88
N LEU A 19 -1.13 21.48 10.82
CA LEU A 19 -1.27 22.71 10.04
C LEU A 19 -1.47 22.44 8.55
N VAL A 20 -0.82 21.40 8.01
CA VAL A 20 -0.99 20.97 6.62
C VAL A 20 -2.42 20.48 6.31
N THR A 21 -3.18 20.04 7.32
CA THR A 21 -4.61 19.69 7.16
C THR A 21 -5.54 20.89 7.09
N VAL A 22 -5.12 22.04 7.62
CA VAL A 22 -5.99 23.21 7.76
C VAL A 22 -6.48 23.76 6.42
N PRO A 23 -5.64 23.92 5.36
CA PRO A 23 -6.09 24.48 4.10
C PRO A 23 -7.23 23.70 3.44
N GLY A 24 -7.15 22.37 3.36
CA GLY A 24 -8.23 21.57 2.74
C GLY A 24 -9.48 21.55 3.60
N LEU A 25 -9.36 21.50 4.93
CA LEU A 25 -10.52 21.66 5.83
C LEU A 25 -11.16 23.04 5.68
N PHE A 26 -10.35 24.09 5.50
CA PHE A 26 -10.84 25.43 5.27
C PHE A 26 -11.64 25.53 3.98
N VAL A 27 -11.12 24.98 2.86
CA VAL A 27 -11.88 24.88 1.61
C VAL A 27 -13.19 24.11 1.80
N ARG A 28 -13.14 22.97 2.51
CA ARG A 28 -14.29 22.09 2.75
C ARG A 28 -15.44 22.75 3.51
N PHE A 29 -15.14 23.50 4.58
CA PHE A 29 -16.15 24.06 5.48
C PHE A 29 -16.54 25.49 5.17
N PHE A 30 -15.60 26.32 4.75
CA PHE A 30 -15.86 27.73 4.46
C PHE A 30 -16.33 27.96 3.03
N ALA A 31 -16.58 26.87 2.30
CA ALA A 31 -17.32 26.86 1.04
C ALA A 31 -16.86 27.99 0.11
N LEU A 32 -15.55 28.08 -0.10
CA LEU A 32 -15.03 28.53 -1.38
C LEU A 32 -15.43 27.48 -2.43
N LYS A 33 -16.75 27.25 -2.60
CA LYS A 33 -17.30 26.41 -3.67
C LYS A 33 -16.81 26.93 -5.01
N GLN A 34 -16.57 28.23 -5.11
CA GLN A 34 -15.85 28.82 -6.24
C GLN A 34 -14.43 28.28 -6.42
N VAL A 35 -13.67 27.93 -5.38
CA VAL A 35 -12.36 27.27 -5.56
C VAL A 35 -12.49 25.79 -5.93
N GLU A 36 -13.46 25.06 -5.35
CA GLU A 36 -13.76 23.67 -5.74
C GLU A 36 -14.21 23.57 -7.21
N TYR A 37 -15.05 24.50 -7.66
CA TYR A 37 -15.63 24.48 -9.00
C TYR A 37 -14.90 25.37 -10.02
N ASP A 38 -14.27 26.49 -9.68
CA ASP A 38 -13.59 27.35 -10.67
C ASP A 38 -12.10 26.98 -10.84
N THR A 39 -11.51 26.29 -9.87
CA THR A 39 -10.08 25.90 -9.91
C THR A 39 -9.82 24.49 -9.32
N PRO A 40 -10.29 23.42 -9.97
CA PRO A 40 -10.22 22.05 -9.44
C PRO A 40 -8.80 21.58 -9.14
N LEU A 41 -7.80 22.06 -9.88
CA LEU A 41 -6.38 21.75 -9.64
C LEU A 41 -5.95 22.15 -8.22
N TRP A 42 -6.38 23.33 -7.75
CA TRP A 42 -6.11 23.78 -6.39
C TRP A 42 -6.91 22.98 -5.37
N GLY A 43 -8.15 22.59 -5.70
CA GLY A 43 -8.93 21.66 -4.88
C GLY A 43 -8.18 20.35 -4.62
N SER A 44 -7.77 19.65 -5.69
CA SER A 44 -6.99 18.41 -5.60
C SER A 44 -5.73 18.56 -4.77
N PHE A 45 -4.99 19.66 -4.98
CA PHE A 45 -3.76 19.92 -4.25
C PHE A 45 -4.00 20.14 -2.75
N LEU A 46 -4.97 20.99 -2.38
CA LEU A 46 -5.22 21.34 -0.97
C LEU A 46 -5.86 20.17 -0.20
N PHE A 47 -6.78 19.43 -0.82
CA PHE A 47 -7.33 18.21 -0.22
C PHE A 47 -6.26 17.12 -0.13
N GLY A 48 -5.46 16.91 -1.18
CA GLY A 48 -4.35 15.95 -1.18
C GLY A 48 -3.32 16.25 -0.09
N LEU A 49 -2.94 17.52 0.09
CA LEU A 49 -2.10 17.94 1.22
C LEU A 49 -2.73 17.58 2.57
N SER A 50 -4.04 17.78 2.72
CA SER A 50 -4.74 17.46 3.96
C SER A 50 -4.78 15.95 4.24
N VAL A 51 -4.95 15.13 3.19
CA VAL A 51 -4.81 13.67 3.27
C VAL A 51 -3.41 13.29 3.73
N ILE A 52 -2.36 13.84 3.12
CA ILE A 52 -0.96 13.56 3.46
C ILE A 52 -0.66 13.94 4.92
N GLY A 53 -1.07 15.14 5.35
CA GLY A 53 -0.88 15.62 6.72
C GLY A 53 -1.57 14.71 7.74
N ALA A 54 -2.83 14.35 7.49
CA ALA A 54 -3.59 13.44 8.34
C ALA A 54 -2.96 12.04 8.40
N ALA A 55 -2.50 11.52 7.27
CA ALA A 55 -1.90 10.20 7.19
C ALA A 55 -0.54 10.10 7.93
N PHE A 56 0.28 11.16 7.93
CA PHE A 56 1.48 11.20 8.79
C PHE A 56 1.13 11.17 10.28
N LEU A 57 0.11 11.94 10.70
CA LEU A 57 -0.39 11.89 12.08
C LEU A 57 -0.88 10.50 12.44
N LEU A 58 -1.62 9.87 11.52
CA LEU A 58 -2.15 8.52 11.68
C LEU A 58 -1.02 7.50 11.82
N ALA A 59 0.02 7.58 10.98
CA ALA A 59 1.15 6.68 11.05
C ALA A 59 1.94 6.82 12.36
N TRP A 60 2.24 8.03 12.82
CA TRP A 60 2.94 8.23 14.10
C TRP A 60 2.10 7.82 15.31
N ALA A 61 0.79 8.11 15.30
CA ALA A 61 -0.11 7.67 16.35
C ALA A 61 -0.21 6.15 16.39
N THR A 62 -0.25 5.52 15.22
CA THR A 62 -0.29 4.07 15.04
C THR A 62 1.00 3.42 15.57
N GLU A 63 2.16 3.90 15.13
CA GLU A 63 3.45 3.41 15.64
C GLU A 63 3.54 3.52 17.18
N ALA A 64 3.11 4.65 17.75
CA ALA A 64 3.09 4.84 19.20
C ALA A 64 2.09 3.94 19.95
N ALA A 65 0.92 3.63 19.36
CA ALA A 65 -0.09 2.78 20.00
C ALA A 65 0.38 1.32 20.15
N GLN A 66 1.38 0.87 19.37
CA GLN A 66 1.93 -0.47 19.52
C GLN A 66 2.51 -0.73 20.92
N ALA A 67 2.86 0.33 21.66
CA ALA A 67 3.31 0.22 23.05
C ALA A 67 2.20 -0.16 24.05
N ASP A 68 0.92 0.01 23.69
CA ASP A 68 -0.22 -0.17 24.61
C ASP A 68 -1.19 -1.29 24.19
N VAL A 69 -1.10 -1.75 22.94
CA VAL A 69 -2.03 -2.72 22.34
C VAL A 69 -1.42 -4.11 22.37
N PRO A 70 -2.22 -5.19 22.62
CA PRO A 70 -1.72 -6.55 22.49
C PRO A 70 -1.04 -6.76 21.15
N LYS A 71 0.19 -7.29 21.17
CA LYS A 71 1.07 -7.50 20.00
C LYS A 71 0.34 -8.06 18.78
N ALA A 72 -0.56 -9.02 19.03
CA ALA A 72 -1.39 -9.66 18.02
C ALA A 72 -2.32 -8.69 17.27
N LEU A 73 -3.00 -7.80 18.00
CA LEU A 73 -3.93 -6.81 17.43
C LEU A 73 -3.17 -5.62 16.82
N ALA A 74 -1.98 -5.33 17.35
CA ALA A 74 -1.13 -4.23 16.92
C ALA A 74 -0.54 -4.40 15.52
N ILE A 75 -0.52 -5.59 14.90
CA ILE A 75 0.01 -5.72 13.53
C ILE A 75 -1.10 -5.57 12.50
N SER A 76 -2.20 -6.31 12.62
CA SER A 76 -3.26 -6.32 11.60
C SER A 76 -4.09 -5.04 11.56
N VAL A 77 -4.53 -4.55 12.72
CA VAL A 77 -5.35 -3.32 12.81
C VAL A 77 -4.52 -2.09 12.41
N MET A 78 -3.25 -2.07 12.80
CA MET A 78 -2.37 -0.94 12.55
C MET A 78 -1.91 -0.88 11.10
N ALA A 79 -1.68 -2.05 10.47
CA ALA A 79 -1.46 -2.14 9.04
C ALA A 79 -2.68 -1.65 8.24
N LEU A 80 -3.90 -1.98 8.70
CA LEU A 80 -5.12 -1.45 8.09
C LEU A 80 -5.24 0.06 8.24
N ILE A 81 -4.94 0.59 9.43
CA ILE A 81 -4.97 2.03 9.72
C ILE A 81 -3.94 2.78 8.87
N ALA A 82 -2.74 2.21 8.64
CA ALA A 82 -1.69 2.86 7.87
C ALA A 82 -2.11 3.21 6.42
N VAL A 83 -2.96 2.39 5.81
CA VAL A 83 -3.47 2.60 4.44
C VAL A 83 -4.91 3.15 4.42
N LEU A 84 -5.39 3.69 5.54
CA LEU A 84 -6.74 4.25 5.62
C LEU A 84 -7.03 5.36 4.58
N PRO A 85 -6.09 6.25 4.22
CA PRO A 85 -6.31 7.20 3.13
C PRO A 85 -6.76 6.56 1.82
N GLU A 86 -6.12 5.45 1.45
CA GLU A 86 -6.45 4.70 0.23
C GLU A 86 -7.86 4.12 0.31
N TYR A 87 -8.18 3.44 1.42
CA TYR A 87 -9.52 2.92 1.68
C TYR A 87 -10.59 4.02 1.61
N ALA A 88 -10.31 5.20 2.15
CA ALA A 88 -11.28 6.29 2.17
C ALA A 88 -11.56 6.83 0.76
N VAL A 89 -10.54 6.99 -0.08
CA VAL A 89 -10.70 7.43 -1.48
C VAL A 89 -11.44 6.37 -2.29
N ASP A 90 -11.00 5.11 -2.17
CA ASP A 90 -11.56 4.01 -2.96
C ASP A 90 -13.01 3.70 -2.56
N PHE A 91 -13.33 3.72 -1.26
CA PHE A 91 -14.70 3.54 -0.78
C PHE A 91 -15.60 4.71 -1.13
N ALA A 92 -15.09 5.95 -1.13
CA ALA A 92 -15.88 7.11 -1.56
C ALA A 92 -16.28 6.98 -3.03
N LEU A 93 -15.34 6.62 -3.90
CA LEU A 93 -15.60 6.37 -5.33
C LEU A 93 -16.54 5.19 -5.52
N THR A 94 -16.32 4.09 -4.81
CA THR A 94 -17.12 2.86 -4.91
C THR A 94 -18.55 3.04 -4.41
N PHE A 95 -18.74 3.80 -3.33
CA PHE A 95 -20.06 4.14 -2.83
C PHE A 95 -20.81 5.00 -3.85
N GLN A 96 -20.14 6.01 -4.41
CA GLN A 96 -20.74 6.85 -5.46
C GLN A 96 -21.10 6.03 -6.71
N ALA A 97 -20.23 5.09 -7.11
CA ALA A 97 -20.43 4.17 -8.23
C ALA A 97 -21.71 3.33 -8.14
N GLY A 98 -22.19 3.05 -6.91
CA GLY A 98 -23.44 2.34 -6.70
C GLY A 98 -24.67 3.12 -7.19
N SER A 99 -24.61 4.46 -7.13
CA SER A 99 -25.68 5.35 -7.55
C SER A 99 -25.45 6.00 -8.92
N ASP A 100 -24.18 6.18 -9.32
CA ASP A 100 -23.78 6.81 -10.57
C ASP A 100 -22.87 5.87 -11.38
N PRO A 101 -23.35 5.32 -12.52
CA PRO A 101 -22.57 4.42 -13.35
C PRO A 101 -21.23 4.99 -13.85
N ALA A 102 -21.10 6.33 -13.98
CA ALA A 102 -19.84 6.95 -14.42
C ALA A 102 -18.70 6.74 -13.41
N TYR A 103 -19.02 6.56 -12.12
CA TYR A 103 -18.04 6.33 -11.07
C TYR A 103 -17.56 4.87 -10.99
N GLN A 104 -18.20 3.93 -11.68
CA GLN A 104 -17.78 2.52 -11.68
C GLN A 104 -16.36 2.34 -12.21
N GLN A 105 -16.04 3.00 -13.32
CA GLN A 105 -14.69 2.98 -13.88
C GLN A 105 -13.68 3.61 -12.91
N PHE A 106 -14.06 4.66 -12.18
CA PHE A 106 -13.18 5.40 -11.27
C PHE A 106 -12.82 4.60 -10.02
N ALA A 107 -13.80 3.91 -9.43
CA ALA A 107 -13.60 3.01 -8.32
C ALA A 107 -12.61 1.89 -8.68
N VAL A 108 -12.87 1.18 -9.78
CA VAL A 108 -12.01 0.07 -10.22
C VAL A 108 -10.62 0.59 -10.65
N ALA A 109 -10.55 1.75 -11.30
CA ALA A 109 -9.30 2.39 -11.71
C ALA A 109 -8.41 2.73 -10.51
N ASN A 110 -8.95 3.39 -9.48
CA ASN A 110 -8.18 3.75 -8.29
C ASN A 110 -7.61 2.50 -7.59
N MET A 111 -8.46 1.50 -7.32
CA MET A 111 -8.05 0.23 -6.72
C MET A 111 -6.93 -0.49 -7.50
N ILE A 112 -7.04 -0.54 -8.83
CA ILE A 112 -6.03 -1.11 -9.73
C ILE A 112 -4.72 -0.31 -9.65
N GLY A 113 -4.85 1.01 -9.69
CA GLY A 113 -3.75 1.96 -9.62
C GLY A 113 -2.88 1.79 -8.38
N ALA A 114 -3.49 1.84 -7.20
CA ALA A 114 -2.78 1.70 -5.93
C ALA A 114 -2.00 0.41 -5.85
N ASN A 115 -2.65 -0.67 -6.26
CA ASN A 115 -2.07 -1.99 -6.26
C ASN A 115 -0.92 -2.16 -7.26
N ARG A 116 -0.93 -1.46 -8.40
CA ARG A 116 0.16 -1.46 -9.38
C ARG A 116 1.31 -0.57 -8.96
N MET A 117 1.01 0.57 -8.35
CA MET A 117 2.00 1.57 -7.91
C MET A 117 2.82 1.06 -6.73
N ILE A 118 2.23 0.39 -5.75
CA ILE A 118 2.99 -0.17 -4.62
C ILE A 118 4.05 -1.17 -5.12
N VAL A 119 3.65 -2.10 -5.99
CA VAL A 119 4.53 -3.17 -6.48
C VAL A 119 5.51 -2.68 -7.55
N GLY A 120 5.03 -1.88 -8.51
CA GLY A 120 5.81 -1.45 -9.66
C GLY A 120 6.67 -0.23 -9.38
N PHE A 121 6.31 0.61 -8.41
CA PHE A 121 7.03 1.84 -8.07
C PHE A 121 7.63 1.80 -6.66
N ALA A 122 6.82 1.60 -5.62
CA ALA A 122 7.30 1.74 -4.24
C ALA A 122 8.34 0.66 -3.84
N TRP A 123 8.09 -0.62 -4.15
CA TRP A 123 9.08 -1.67 -3.83
C TRP A 123 10.41 -1.47 -4.57
N PRO A 124 10.45 -1.23 -5.89
CA PRO A 124 11.69 -0.94 -6.60
C PRO A 124 12.39 0.31 -6.08
N LEU A 125 11.65 1.36 -5.73
CA LEU A 125 12.21 2.59 -5.18
C LEU A 125 13.04 2.33 -3.92
N LEU A 126 12.55 1.50 -2.99
CA LEU A 126 13.32 1.12 -1.80
C LEU A 126 14.61 0.39 -2.17
N VAL A 127 14.56 -0.55 -3.12
CA VAL A 127 15.75 -1.28 -3.59
C VAL A 127 16.75 -0.33 -4.25
N PHE A 128 16.29 0.62 -5.07
CA PHE A 128 17.15 1.60 -5.72
C PHE A 128 17.83 2.51 -4.70
N ILE A 129 17.09 3.02 -3.71
CA ILE A 129 17.64 3.82 -2.62
C ILE A 129 18.67 3.01 -1.81
N PHE A 130 18.34 1.76 -1.47
CA PHE A 130 19.24 0.88 -0.72
C PHE A 130 20.53 0.59 -1.49
N ALA A 131 20.42 0.33 -2.79
CA ALA A 131 21.57 0.11 -3.68
C ALA A 131 22.43 1.36 -3.85
N LEU A 132 21.82 2.54 -4.00
CA LEU A 132 22.53 3.80 -4.17
C LEU A 132 23.25 4.20 -2.87
N LYS A 133 22.57 4.11 -1.73
CA LYS A 133 23.07 4.57 -0.43
C LYS A 133 24.08 3.62 0.20
N PHE A 134 23.82 2.32 0.16
CA PHE A 134 24.61 1.30 0.87
C PHE A 134 25.41 0.38 -0.06
N ARG A 135 25.30 0.56 -1.38
CA ARG A 135 25.97 -0.28 -2.39
C ARG A 135 25.60 -1.76 -2.31
N GLN A 136 24.46 -2.07 -1.70
CA GLN A 136 23.91 -3.43 -1.58
C GLN A 136 22.92 -3.70 -2.71
N ARG A 137 23.10 -4.79 -3.45
CA ARG A 137 22.28 -5.10 -4.65
C ARG A 137 21.02 -5.90 -4.36
N ALA A 138 20.70 -6.15 -3.09
CA ALA A 138 19.50 -6.86 -2.71
C ALA A 138 19.07 -6.51 -1.28
N ILE A 139 17.76 -6.39 -1.07
CA ILE A 139 17.14 -6.39 0.25
C ILE A 139 16.80 -7.85 0.60
N ARG A 140 17.24 -8.33 1.77
CA ARG A 140 16.87 -9.65 2.29
C ARG A 140 15.68 -9.47 3.22
N LEU A 141 14.57 -10.14 2.93
CA LEU A 141 13.38 -10.14 3.76
C LEU A 141 13.55 -11.15 4.90
N GLY A 142 12.97 -10.83 6.06
CA GLY A 142 12.89 -11.75 7.19
C GLY A 142 12.12 -13.02 6.84
N LYS A 143 12.43 -14.11 7.52
CA LYS A 143 11.80 -15.41 7.26
C LYS A 143 10.28 -15.40 7.52
N GLY A 144 9.81 -14.54 8.43
CA GLY A 144 8.40 -14.29 8.70
C GLY A 144 7.60 -13.86 7.47
N GLN A 145 8.24 -13.17 6.51
CA GLN A 145 7.58 -12.66 5.30
C GLN A 145 7.01 -13.75 4.38
N ARG A 146 7.34 -15.02 4.63
CA ARG A 146 6.77 -16.16 3.90
C ARG A 146 5.25 -16.25 4.06
N VAL A 147 4.72 -15.78 5.18
CA VAL A 147 3.27 -15.78 5.43
C VAL A 147 2.58 -14.88 4.43
N GLU A 148 3.00 -13.61 4.33
CA GLU A 148 2.47 -12.62 3.40
C GLU A 148 2.64 -13.05 1.95
N ILE A 149 3.82 -13.56 1.58
CA ILE A 149 4.10 -14.09 0.23
C ILE A 149 3.11 -15.22 -0.13
N GLY A 150 2.80 -16.10 0.83
CA GLY A 150 1.86 -17.18 0.63
C GLY A 150 0.43 -16.69 0.40
N PHE A 151 -0.07 -15.80 1.26
CA PHE A 151 -1.41 -15.22 1.08
C PHE A 151 -1.51 -14.40 -0.21
N LEU A 152 -0.46 -13.65 -0.56
CA LEU A 152 -0.40 -12.88 -1.80
C LEU A 152 -0.36 -13.77 -3.04
N LEU A 153 0.29 -14.94 -2.97
CA LEU A 153 0.27 -15.94 -4.03
C LEU A 153 -1.17 -16.43 -4.29
N PHE A 154 -1.90 -16.82 -3.25
CA PHE A 154 -3.28 -17.29 -3.39
C PHE A 154 -4.22 -16.18 -3.87
N ALA A 155 -4.09 -14.97 -3.31
CA ALA A 155 -4.86 -13.82 -3.75
C ALA A 155 -4.59 -13.48 -5.23
N GLY A 156 -3.32 -13.50 -5.65
CA GLY A 156 -2.92 -13.25 -7.04
C GLY A 156 -3.37 -14.34 -8.01
N LEU A 157 -3.43 -15.61 -7.58
CA LEU A 157 -3.96 -16.70 -8.40
C LEU A 157 -5.47 -16.62 -8.55
N TYR A 158 -6.19 -16.37 -7.45
CA TYR A 158 -7.64 -16.23 -7.47
C TYR A 158 -8.09 -15.02 -8.29
N SER A 159 -7.36 -13.90 -8.20
CA SER A 159 -7.72 -12.67 -8.90
C SER A 159 -7.65 -12.78 -10.43
N LEU A 160 -6.98 -13.80 -10.99
CA LEU A 160 -7.03 -14.09 -12.44
C LEU A 160 -8.42 -14.47 -12.95
N ILE A 161 -9.32 -14.93 -12.07
CA ILE A 161 -10.69 -15.31 -12.42
C ILE A 161 -11.57 -14.06 -12.62
N ILE A 162 -11.27 -12.97 -11.92
CA ILE A 162 -12.09 -11.75 -11.89
C ILE A 162 -12.22 -11.07 -13.26
N PRO A 163 -11.14 -10.85 -14.04
CA PRO A 163 -11.25 -10.35 -15.41
C PRO A 163 -12.12 -11.20 -16.32
N ILE A 164 -12.10 -12.52 -16.13
CA ILE A 164 -12.89 -13.48 -16.93
C ILE A 164 -14.38 -13.36 -16.57
N LYS A 165 -14.68 -13.16 -15.28
CA LYS A 165 -16.05 -12.90 -14.80
C LYS A 165 -16.57 -11.52 -15.23
N GLY A 166 -15.68 -10.54 -15.42
CA GLY A 166 -16.05 -9.16 -15.76
C GLY A 166 -16.66 -8.36 -14.60
N GLN A 167 -16.61 -8.88 -13.37
CA GLN A 167 -17.16 -8.23 -12.16
C GLN A 167 -16.50 -8.78 -10.90
N ILE A 168 -16.56 -8.01 -9.81
CA ILE A 168 -16.21 -8.44 -8.45
C ILE A 168 -17.52 -8.68 -7.69
N ASP A 169 -17.78 -9.90 -7.27
CA ASP A 169 -19.04 -10.30 -6.61
C ASP A 169 -18.86 -10.72 -5.14
N PHE A 170 -19.95 -11.14 -4.50
CA PHE A 170 -19.94 -11.55 -3.09
C PHE A 170 -19.20 -12.86 -2.83
N ILE A 171 -18.97 -13.69 -3.85
CA ILE A 171 -18.10 -14.87 -3.72
C ILE A 171 -16.66 -14.39 -3.60
N ASP A 172 -16.26 -13.43 -4.46
CA ASP A 172 -14.93 -12.82 -4.38
C ASP A 172 -14.71 -12.14 -3.02
N PHE A 173 -15.72 -11.42 -2.50
CA PHE A 173 -15.70 -10.87 -1.13
C PHE A 173 -15.42 -11.96 -0.09
N GLY A 174 -16.16 -13.06 -0.10
CA GLY A 174 -15.98 -14.16 0.84
C GLY A 174 -14.58 -14.78 0.78
N VAL A 175 -14.05 -14.95 -0.43
CA VAL A 175 -12.69 -15.50 -0.63
C VAL A 175 -11.62 -14.55 -0.13
N PHE A 176 -11.64 -13.28 -0.56
CA PHE A 176 -10.62 -12.32 -0.15
C PHE A 176 -10.69 -11.96 1.33
N LEU A 177 -11.90 -11.81 1.89
CA LEU A 177 -12.08 -11.61 3.33
C LEU A 177 -11.56 -12.83 4.11
N GLY A 178 -11.88 -14.05 3.64
CA GLY A 178 -11.36 -15.28 4.22
C GLY A 178 -9.83 -15.33 4.23
N LEU A 179 -9.19 -14.99 3.10
CA LEU A 179 -7.73 -14.90 3.01
C LEU A 179 -7.17 -13.87 3.99
N PHE A 180 -7.76 -12.68 4.08
CA PHE A 180 -7.30 -11.63 4.99
C PHE A 180 -7.48 -12.00 6.47
N VAL A 181 -8.61 -12.61 6.83
CA VAL A 181 -8.87 -13.07 8.20
C VAL A 181 -7.88 -14.17 8.58
N LEU A 182 -7.65 -15.14 7.70
CA LEU A 182 -6.67 -16.21 7.93
C LEU A 182 -5.25 -15.63 8.06
N TYR A 183 -4.88 -14.68 7.22
CA TYR A 183 -3.62 -13.94 7.31
C TYR A 183 -3.49 -13.22 8.67
N SER A 184 -4.51 -12.47 9.07
CA SER A 184 -4.54 -11.74 10.35
C SER A 184 -4.39 -12.68 11.54
N LEU A 185 -5.14 -13.79 11.55
CA LEU A 185 -5.05 -14.82 12.60
C LEU A 185 -3.67 -15.48 12.69
N ARG A 186 -2.91 -15.52 11.58
CA ARG A 186 -1.54 -16.02 11.54
C ARG A 186 -0.56 -15.00 12.10
N LEU A 187 -0.71 -13.75 11.70
CA LEU A 187 0.14 -12.65 12.15
C LEU A 187 0.01 -12.41 13.66
N MET A 188 -1.20 -12.61 14.21
CA MET A 188 -1.48 -12.58 15.64
C MET A 188 -0.64 -13.58 16.46
N LYS A 189 -0.11 -14.64 15.84
CA LYS A 189 0.68 -15.70 16.50
C LYS A 189 2.20 -15.52 16.30
N ALA A 190 2.62 -14.51 15.54
CA ALA A 190 4.03 -14.21 15.34
C ALA A 190 4.60 -13.48 16.56
N GLU A 191 5.85 -13.77 16.93
CA GLU A 191 6.54 -13.04 18.00
C GLU A 191 6.90 -11.63 17.51
N VAL A 192 6.40 -10.62 18.21
CA VAL A 192 6.61 -9.20 17.87
C VAL A 192 7.69 -8.64 18.78
N HIS A 193 8.78 -8.19 18.18
CA HIS A 193 9.82 -7.42 18.84
C HIS A 193 9.25 -6.07 19.27
N GLU A 194 9.70 -5.50 20.39
CA GLU A 194 9.27 -4.16 20.77
C GLU A 194 9.65 -3.16 19.67
N PRO A 195 8.71 -2.32 19.20
CA PRO A 195 8.99 -1.38 18.14
C PRO A 195 10.00 -0.34 18.63
N GLU A 196 11.10 -0.18 17.91
CA GLU A 196 12.00 0.95 18.12
C GLU A 196 11.34 2.24 17.62
N LEU A 197 10.57 2.89 18.50
CA LEU A 197 9.87 4.13 18.18
C LEU A 197 10.88 5.23 17.83
N VAL A 198 10.65 5.92 16.71
CA VAL A 198 11.52 7.02 16.27
C VAL A 198 10.74 8.29 15.96
N GLY A 199 11.38 9.44 16.18
CA GLY A 199 10.82 10.73 15.79
C GLY A 199 9.54 11.07 16.57
N PRO A 200 8.48 11.56 15.90
CA PRO A 200 7.21 11.90 16.55
C PRO A 200 6.56 10.74 17.30
N ALA A 201 6.63 9.51 16.77
CA ALA A 201 6.09 8.33 17.44
C ALA A 201 6.79 8.07 18.79
N LYS A 202 8.10 8.30 18.86
CA LYS A 202 8.85 8.20 20.12
C LYS A 202 8.38 9.20 21.16
N LEU A 203 8.11 10.44 20.77
CA LEU A 203 7.62 11.46 21.71
C LEU A 203 6.28 11.09 22.32
N LEU A 204 5.38 10.51 21.51
CA LEU A 204 4.12 9.98 21.99
C LEU A 204 4.36 8.77 22.90
N GLY A 205 5.26 7.87 22.52
CA GLY A 205 5.67 6.68 23.29
C GLY A 205 6.21 7.00 24.68
N ASP A 206 7.04 8.05 24.79
CA ASP A 206 7.69 8.49 26.03
C ASP A 206 6.71 9.12 27.04
N LEU A 207 5.46 9.42 26.64
CA LEU A 207 4.44 9.93 27.56
C LEU A 207 4.01 8.86 28.58
N ALA A 208 3.60 9.31 29.77
CA ALA A 208 2.96 8.44 30.75
C ALA A 208 1.70 7.79 30.13
N ARG A 209 1.49 6.49 30.36
CA ARG A 209 0.44 5.67 29.75
C ARG A 209 -0.93 6.35 29.57
N PRO A 210 -1.57 6.97 30.58
CA PRO A 210 -2.88 7.62 30.37
C PRO A 210 -2.80 8.80 29.40
N LYS A 211 -1.73 9.59 29.44
CA LYS A 211 -1.51 10.71 28.50
C LYS A 211 -1.19 10.21 27.10
N ARG A 212 -0.40 9.14 26.98
CA ARG A 212 -0.09 8.50 25.70
C ARG A 212 -1.34 8.00 25.00
N ILE A 213 -2.17 7.20 25.70
CA ILE A 213 -3.43 6.68 25.16
C ILE A 213 -4.34 7.83 24.72
N GLY A 214 -4.50 8.86 25.56
CA GLY A 214 -5.30 10.03 25.21
C GLY A 214 -4.79 10.78 23.98
N ALA A 215 -3.48 11.02 23.88
CA ALA A 215 -2.87 11.71 22.75
C ALA A 215 -2.97 10.89 21.46
N VAL A 216 -2.67 9.59 21.52
CA VAL A 216 -2.77 8.67 20.37
C VAL A 216 -4.22 8.57 19.88
N ALA A 217 -5.19 8.38 20.77
CA ALA A 217 -6.60 8.32 20.41
C ALA A 217 -7.07 9.65 19.78
N ALA A 218 -6.68 10.80 20.34
CA ALA A 218 -7.01 12.10 19.77
C ALA A 218 -6.43 12.28 18.36
N LEU A 219 -5.19 11.87 18.14
CA LEU A 219 -4.54 11.94 16.82
C LEU A 219 -5.21 11.01 15.80
N ILE A 220 -5.52 9.77 16.17
CA ILE A 220 -6.24 8.82 15.29
C ILE A 220 -7.62 9.37 14.93
N LEU A 221 -8.38 9.85 15.92
CA LEU A 221 -9.72 10.42 15.67
C LEU A 221 -9.65 11.68 14.81
N PHE A 222 -8.70 12.58 15.08
CA PHE A 222 -8.49 13.78 14.28
C PHE A 222 -8.13 13.41 12.84
N ALA A 223 -7.08 12.60 12.64
CA ALA A 223 -6.63 12.20 11.31
C ALA A 223 -7.72 11.45 10.52
N GLY A 224 -8.40 10.49 11.15
CA GLY A 224 -9.51 9.77 10.54
C GLY A 224 -10.66 10.69 10.14
N THR A 225 -11.00 11.68 10.98
CA THR A 225 -12.03 12.68 10.67
C THR A 225 -11.60 13.55 9.49
N VAL A 226 -10.36 14.02 9.45
CA VAL A 226 -9.85 14.80 8.31
C VAL A 226 -9.94 13.98 7.03
N ILE A 227 -9.40 12.76 7.02
CA ILE A 227 -9.43 11.87 5.85
C ILE A 227 -10.87 11.66 5.37
N PHE A 228 -11.80 11.33 6.27
CA PHE A 228 -13.21 11.15 5.94
C PHE A 228 -13.83 12.40 5.28
N LEU A 229 -13.48 13.60 5.78
CA LEU A 229 -14.02 14.86 5.26
C LEU A 229 -13.44 15.27 3.90
N VAL A 230 -12.19 14.89 3.58
CA VAL A 230 -11.47 15.38 2.39
C VAL A 230 -11.26 14.32 1.30
N ALA A 231 -11.40 13.02 1.58
CA ALA A 231 -11.13 11.96 0.61
C ALA A 231 -12.03 12.04 -0.64
N HIS A 232 -13.34 12.19 -0.45
CA HIS A 232 -14.27 12.36 -1.57
C HIS A 232 -14.03 13.67 -2.35
N PRO A 233 -13.94 14.85 -1.71
CA PRO A 233 -13.58 16.09 -2.40
C PRO A 233 -12.25 16.03 -3.16
N PHE A 234 -11.24 15.34 -2.62
CA PHE A 234 -9.97 15.10 -3.30
C PHE A 234 -10.18 14.35 -4.61
N ALA A 235 -10.88 13.22 -4.57
CA ALA A 235 -11.12 12.38 -5.74
C ALA A 235 -11.91 13.13 -6.82
N VAL A 236 -13.01 13.80 -6.44
CA VAL A 236 -13.83 14.60 -7.37
C VAL A 236 -13.04 15.75 -7.98
N SER A 237 -12.25 16.48 -7.19
CA SER A 237 -11.41 17.57 -7.71
C SER A 237 -10.38 17.04 -8.70
N LEU A 238 -9.84 15.84 -8.48
CA LEU A 238 -8.86 15.22 -9.38
C LEU A 238 -9.49 14.82 -10.71
N ILE A 239 -10.70 14.25 -10.67
CA ILE A 239 -11.51 13.94 -11.87
C ILE A 239 -11.78 15.22 -12.66
N GLU A 240 -12.30 16.26 -12.01
CA GLU A 240 -12.61 17.55 -12.64
C GLU A 240 -11.36 18.25 -13.19
N THR A 241 -10.21 18.09 -12.52
CA THR A 241 -8.91 18.56 -13.03
C THR A 241 -8.55 17.86 -14.35
N GLY A 242 -8.77 16.55 -14.46
CA GLY A 242 -8.59 15.80 -15.71
C GLY A 242 -9.46 16.33 -16.82
N THR A 243 -10.76 16.52 -16.56
CA THR A 243 -11.72 17.06 -17.51
C THR A 243 -11.28 18.41 -18.08
N ARG A 244 -10.77 19.33 -17.23
CA ARG A 244 -10.31 20.66 -17.69
C ARG A 244 -9.00 20.65 -18.45
N LEU A 245 -8.08 19.80 -18.04
CA LEU A 245 -6.77 19.69 -18.67
C LEU A 245 -6.79 18.81 -19.93
N GLY A 246 -7.93 18.16 -20.23
CA GLY A 246 -8.03 17.19 -21.31
C GLY A 246 -7.20 15.93 -21.06
N VAL A 247 -7.00 15.58 -19.78
CA VAL A 247 -6.28 14.38 -19.34
C VAL A 247 -7.30 13.33 -18.93
N ASP A 248 -7.10 12.10 -19.38
CA ASP A 248 -7.97 10.97 -19.03
C ASP A 248 -8.11 10.82 -17.50
N GLN A 249 -9.34 10.78 -17.01
CA GLN A 249 -9.59 10.74 -15.56
C GLN A 249 -9.27 9.35 -14.99
N VAL A 250 -9.44 8.28 -15.78
CA VAL A 250 -9.06 6.92 -15.40
C VAL A 250 -7.55 6.85 -15.17
N PHE A 251 -6.74 7.45 -16.04
CA PHE A 251 -5.30 7.61 -15.87
C PHE A 251 -4.95 8.38 -14.59
N LEU A 252 -5.62 9.51 -14.31
CA LEU A 252 -5.36 10.26 -13.07
C LEU A 252 -5.65 9.43 -11.82
N LEU A 253 -6.73 8.66 -11.81
CA LEU A 253 -7.07 7.81 -10.67
C LEU A 253 -6.19 6.57 -10.57
N GLN A 254 -5.72 6.01 -11.68
CA GLN A 254 -4.79 4.88 -11.63
C GLN A 254 -3.40 5.30 -11.11
N TRP A 255 -2.96 6.52 -11.38
CA TRP A 255 -1.53 6.86 -11.21
C TRP A 255 -1.27 7.97 -10.22
N PHE A 256 -2.12 8.99 -10.14
CA PHE A 256 -1.91 10.15 -9.28
C PHE A 256 -2.61 10.04 -7.93
N ALA A 257 -3.86 9.58 -7.90
CA ALA A 257 -4.58 9.42 -6.64
C ALA A 257 -3.82 8.51 -5.65
N PRO A 258 -3.40 7.28 -6.05
CA PRO A 258 -2.65 6.40 -5.19
C PRO A 258 -1.30 6.96 -4.76
N LEU A 259 -0.63 7.72 -5.62
CA LEU A 259 0.65 8.33 -5.26
C LEU A 259 0.47 9.31 -4.09
N ALA A 260 -0.67 10.02 -4.02
CA ALA A 260 -0.99 10.93 -2.93
C ALA A 260 -1.46 10.21 -1.65
N SER A 261 -2.34 9.22 -1.77
CA SER A 261 -2.87 8.45 -0.63
C SER A 261 -1.82 7.54 0.01
N GLU A 262 -0.89 6.98 -0.77
CA GLU A 262 0.16 6.07 -0.32
C GLU A 262 1.49 6.77 0.03
N ALA A 263 1.68 8.04 -0.37
CA ALA A 263 2.91 8.79 -0.10
C ALA A 263 3.41 8.70 1.36
N PRO A 264 2.56 8.84 2.39
CA PRO A 264 2.95 8.72 3.79
C PRO A 264 3.58 7.37 4.12
N GLU A 265 2.98 6.27 3.69
CA GLU A 265 3.50 4.91 3.88
C GLU A 265 4.85 4.74 3.16
N ILE A 266 4.91 5.18 1.90
CA ILE A 266 6.13 5.11 1.08
C ILE A 266 7.27 5.91 1.73
N VAL A 267 7.00 7.12 2.23
CA VAL A 267 8.01 7.98 2.88
C VAL A 267 8.54 7.32 4.16
N ILE A 268 7.69 6.71 4.97
CA ILE A 268 8.13 5.99 6.19
C ILE A 268 9.04 4.82 5.81
N CYS A 269 8.67 4.06 4.78
CA CYS A 269 9.49 2.94 4.30
C CYS A 269 10.83 3.40 3.69
N ILE A 270 10.86 4.58 3.06
CA ILE A 270 12.10 5.25 2.62
C ILE A 270 12.97 5.61 3.82
N ILE A 271 12.39 6.20 4.88
CA ILE A 271 13.12 6.56 6.10
C ILE A 271 13.73 5.31 6.74
N PHE A 272 12.99 4.20 6.82
CA PHE A 272 13.50 2.92 7.32
C PHE A 272 14.64 2.40 6.46
N THR A 273 14.46 2.40 5.14
CA THR A 273 15.51 2.03 4.18
C THR A 273 16.78 2.85 4.38
N LEU A 274 16.67 4.18 4.49
CA LEU A 274 17.80 5.10 4.70
C LEU A 274 18.51 4.90 6.04
N ARG A 275 17.86 4.24 7.00
CA ARG A 275 18.42 3.86 8.30
C ARG A 275 18.95 2.42 8.34
N PHE A 276 19.11 1.79 7.18
CA PHE A 276 19.56 0.40 7.04
C PHE A 276 18.54 -0.65 7.53
N MET A 277 17.27 -0.26 7.67
CA MET A 277 16.12 -1.11 8.01
C MET A 277 15.27 -1.38 6.76
N ALA A 278 15.93 -1.72 5.66
CA ALA A 278 15.28 -1.89 4.36
C ALA A 278 14.41 -3.15 4.30
N ALA A 279 14.71 -4.17 5.12
CA ALA A 279 13.91 -5.38 5.23
C ALA A 279 12.55 -5.10 5.86
N GLU A 280 12.54 -4.28 6.91
CA GLU A 280 11.36 -3.82 7.64
C GLU A 280 10.51 -2.91 6.75
N GLY A 281 11.13 -1.96 6.05
CA GLY A 281 10.43 -1.09 5.10
C GLY A 281 9.80 -1.86 3.95
N LEU A 282 10.52 -2.79 3.32
CA LEU A 282 9.96 -3.63 2.26
C LEU A 282 8.90 -4.61 2.80
N GLY A 283 9.12 -5.18 3.99
CA GLY A 283 8.15 -6.06 4.65
C GLY A 283 6.83 -5.36 4.95
N ALA A 284 6.87 -4.09 5.39
CA ALA A 284 5.69 -3.24 5.54
C ALA A 284 4.94 -3.06 4.22
N LEU A 285 5.62 -2.72 3.12
CA LEU A 285 4.97 -2.59 1.80
C LEU A 285 4.40 -3.93 1.27
N VAL A 286 5.01 -5.07 1.61
CA VAL A 286 4.47 -6.39 1.27
C VAL A 286 3.21 -6.69 2.08
N ALA A 287 3.20 -6.37 3.37
CA ALA A 287 2.02 -6.51 4.23
C ALA A 287 0.86 -5.58 3.78
N SER A 288 1.18 -4.33 3.43
CA SER A 288 0.24 -3.37 2.84
C SER A 288 -0.37 -3.91 1.55
N LYS A 289 0.45 -4.48 0.67
CA LYS A 289 -0.03 -5.13 -0.55
C LYS A 289 -0.95 -6.33 -0.28
N VAL A 290 -0.68 -7.15 0.74
CA VAL A 290 -1.62 -8.22 1.14
C VAL A 290 -2.97 -7.61 1.53
N ASN A 291 -2.97 -6.58 2.37
CA ASN A 291 -4.19 -5.91 2.80
C ASN A 291 -4.98 -5.33 1.61
N GLN A 292 -4.31 -4.62 0.71
CA GLN A 292 -4.96 -4.01 -0.45
C GLN A 292 -5.39 -5.01 -1.52
N TRP A 293 -4.66 -6.11 -1.72
CA TRP A 293 -5.02 -7.15 -2.68
C TRP A 293 -5.94 -8.23 -2.12
N THR A 294 -6.42 -8.05 -0.88
CA THR A 294 -7.42 -8.93 -0.26
C THR A 294 -8.57 -8.11 0.31
N LEU A 295 -8.41 -7.53 1.49
CA LEU A 295 -9.50 -6.84 2.19
C LEU A 295 -10.09 -5.68 1.38
N LEU A 296 -9.25 -4.82 0.78
CA LEU A 296 -9.73 -3.68 -0.01
C LEU A 296 -10.57 -4.17 -1.20
N VAL A 297 -9.98 -4.96 -2.10
CA VAL A 297 -10.69 -5.54 -3.28
C VAL A 297 -11.95 -6.29 -2.86
N GLY A 298 -11.83 -7.13 -1.83
CA GLY A 298 -12.91 -7.96 -1.35
C GLY A 298 -14.09 -7.15 -0.84
N THR A 299 -13.86 -6.00 -0.20
CA THR A 299 -14.93 -5.17 0.37
C THR A 299 -15.61 -4.26 -0.65
N LEU A 300 -15.08 -4.08 -1.86
CA LEU A 300 -15.69 -3.20 -2.87
C LEU A 300 -17.14 -3.56 -3.25
N PRO A 301 -17.52 -4.84 -3.49
CA PRO A 301 -18.91 -5.19 -3.80
C PRO A 301 -19.88 -4.85 -2.67
N LEU A 302 -19.42 -4.91 -1.41
CA LEU A 302 -20.21 -4.51 -0.25
C LEU A 302 -20.45 -2.99 -0.27
N VAL A 303 -19.38 -2.20 -0.44
CA VAL A 303 -19.47 -0.73 -0.49
C VAL A 303 -20.32 -0.26 -1.68
N PHE A 304 -20.15 -0.91 -2.84
CA PHE A 304 -20.94 -0.64 -4.04
C PHE A 304 -22.43 -0.95 -3.82
N SER A 305 -22.72 -2.08 -3.15
CA SER A 305 -24.09 -2.46 -2.80
C SER A 305 -24.73 -1.46 -1.84
N LEU A 306 -23.99 -0.97 -0.85
CA LEU A 306 -24.44 0.08 0.07
C LEU A 306 -24.77 1.37 -0.69
N GLY A 307 -23.91 1.77 -1.63
CA GLY A 307 -24.14 2.95 -2.48
C GLY A 307 -25.33 2.81 -3.42
N SER A 308 -25.57 1.60 -3.94
CA SER A 308 -26.70 1.34 -4.86
C SER A 308 -28.04 1.08 -4.14
N GLY A 309 -28.03 0.86 -2.82
CA GLY A 309 -29.19 0.44 -2.06
C GLY A 309 -29.67 -0.99 -2.34
N THR A 310 -28.94 -1.75 -3.17
CA THR A 310 -29.28 -3.14 -3.55
C THR A 310 -28.03 -4.01 -3.55
N MET A 311 -28.17 -5.31 -3.27
CA MET A 311 -27.05 -6.25 -3.33
C MET A 311 -26.66 -6.49 -4.79
N ARG A 312 -25.49 -5.98 -5.21
CA ARG A 312 -24.97 -6.09 -6.58
C ARG A 312 -23.45 -6.30 -6.59
N ALA A 313 -22.98 -7.02 -7.60
CA ALA A 313 -21.57 -7.11 -7.91
C ALA A 313 -21.07 -5.78 -8.49
N LEU A 314 -19.80 -5.46 -8.27
CA LEU A 314 -19.13 -4.31 -8.89
C LEU A 314 -18.70 -4.71 -10.32
N PRO A 315 -19.29 -4.14 -11.38
CA PRO A 315 -18.91 -4.46 -12.76
C PRO A 315 -17.53 -3.88 -13.12
N LEU A 316 -16.76 -4.62 -13.91
CA LEU A 316 -15.49 -4.13 -14.49
C LEU A 316 -15.68 -3.50 -15.87
N SER A 317 -16.83 -3.72 -16.50
CA SER A 317 -17.19 -3.11 -17.77
C SER A 317 -18.65 -2.69 -17.75
N GLY A 318 -18.96 -1.64 -18.50
CA GLY A 318 -20.30 -1.07 -18.50
C GLY A 318 -20.40 0.13 -19.42
N THR A 319 -21.58 0.74 -19.41
CA THR A 319 -21.85 1.97 -20.14
C THR A 319 -22.41 3.03 -19.20
N TYR A 320 -22.10 4.29 -19.49
CA TYR A 320 -22.62 5.44 -18.77
C TYR A 320 -22.88 6.58 -19.75
N LEU A 321 -23.66 7.57 -19.32
CA LEU A 321 -23.94 8.76 -20.11
C LEU A 321 -23.02 9.89 -19.64
N GLU A 322 -22.27 10.46 -20.57
CA GLU A 322 -21.49 11.68 -20.33
C GLU A 322 -21.82 12.68 -21.45
N ASN A 323 -22.22 13.90 -21.08
CA ASN A 323 -22.62 14.95 -22.02
C ASN A 323 -23.68 14.49 -23.05
N GLY A 324 -24.58 13.58 -22.65
CA GLY A 324 -25.62 13.03 -23.52
C GLY A 324 -25.13 11.95 -24.49
N GLN A 325 -23.87 11.55 -24.42
CA GLN A 325 -23.28 10.48 -25.23
C GLN A 325 -23.05 9.24 -24.37
N THR A 326 -23.38 8.07 -24.93
CA THR A 326 -23.09 6.78 -24.28
C THR A 326 -21.61 6.47 -24.42
N GLN A 327 -20.92 6.40 -23.29
CA GLN A 327 -19.54 5.94 -23.20
C GLN A 327 -19.50 4.51 -22.65
N ALA A 328 -18.44 3.78 -22.98
CA ALA A 328 -18.20 2.43 -22.51
C ALA A 328 -16.83 2.37 -21.84
N PHE A 329 -16.74 1.64 -20.74
CA PHE A 329 -15.46 1.33 -20.08
C PHE A 329 -15.26 -0.18 -19.99
N ASN A 330 -14.00 -0.62 -20.00
CA ASN A 330 -13.64 -2.00 -19.77
C ASN A 330 -12.30 -2.08 -19.02
N LEU A 331 -12.38 -2.48 -17.75
CA LEU A 331 -11.25 -2.59 -16.84
C LEU A 331 -10.86 -4.05 -16.54
N ALA A 332 -11.32 -4.99 -17.38
CA ALA A 332 -10.88 -6.38 -17.29
C ALA A 332 -9.37 -6.53 -17.63
N GLY A 333 -8.90 -5.83 -18.67
CA GLY A 333 -7.48 -5.80 -19.07
C GLY A 333 -6.55 -5.28 -17.97
N PRO A 334 -6.78 -4.08 -17.39
CA PRO A 334 -5.99 -3.55 -16.29
C PRO A 334 -6.05 -4.45 -15.04
N MET A 335 -7.21 -5.07 -14.75
CA MET A 335 -7.34 -6.00 -13.62
C MET A 335 -6.50 -7.26 -13.83
N LEU A 336 -6.45 -7.77 -15.06
CA LEU A 336 -5.61 -8.92 -15.42
C LEU A 336 -4.12 -8.59 -15.31
N VAL A 337 -3.70 -7.43 -15.81
CA VAL A 337 -2.33 -6.92 -15.65
C VAL A 337 -1.95 -6.87 -14.18
N THR A 338 -2.81 -6.35 -13.32
CA THR A 338 -2.51 -6.18 -11.89
C THR A 338 -2.41 -7.52 -11.16
N SER A 339 -3.26 -8.48 -11.52
CA SER A 339 -3.18 -9.86 -11.06
C SER A 339 -1.85 -10.50 -11.49
N ALA A 340 -1.49 -10.36 -12.76
CA ALA A 340 -0.25 -10.90 -13.33
C ALA A 340 1.01 -10.25 -12.72
N GLN A 341 0.99 -8.93 -12.50
CA GLN A 341 2.08 -8.19 -11.84
C GLN A 341 2.24 -8.63 -10.39
N THR A 342 1.13 -8.87 -9.68
CA THR A 342 1.15 -9.40 -8.30
C THR A 342 1.81 -10.77 -8.26
N LEU A 343 1.48 -11.67 -9.20
CA LEU A 343 2.15 -12.96 -9.32
C LEU A 343 3.64 -12.82 -9.62
N LEU A 344 4.02 -11.91 -10.53
CA LEU A 344 5.43 -11.66 -10.81
C LEU A 344 6.17 -11.15 -9.57
N ALA A 345 5.56 -10.23 -8.83
CA ALA A 345 6.13 -9.68 -7.61
C ALA A 345 6.38 -10.78 -6.57
N VAL A 346 5.39 -11.66 -6.36
CA VAL A 346 5.53 -12.85 -5.51
C VAL A 346 6.72 -13.69 -5.98
N MET A 347 6.85 -13.98 -7.28
CA MET A 347 7.99 -14.77 -7.80
C MET A 347 9.33 -14.07 -7.61
N VAL A 348 9.38 -12.74 -7.72
CA VAL A 348 10.59 -11.94 -7.46
C VAL A 348 11.04 -12.12 -6.01
N ILE A 349 10.11 -12.03 -5.04
CA ILE A 349 10.44 -12.10 -3.61
C ILE A 349 10.34 -13.50 -2.98
N LEU A 350 9.94 -14.54 -3.74
CA LEU A 350 9.72 -15.91 -3.24
C LEU A 350 10.93 -16.50 -2.50
N SER A 351 12.14 -16.08 -2.88
CA SER A 351 13.40 -16.45 -2.25
C SER A 351 13.78 -15.61 -1.02
N LEU A 352 12.85 -14.79 -0.50
CA LEU A 352 13.07 -13.78 0.55
C LEU A 352 14.18 -12.78 0.23
N ARG A 353 14.36 -12.49 -1.06
CA ARG A 353 15.38 -11.56 -1.54
C ARG A 353 14.83 -10.77 -2.70
N MET A 354 14.75 -9.46 -2.55
CA MET A 354 14.43 -8.55 -3.64
C MET A 354 15.73 -7.97 -4.19
N THR A 355 16.17 -8.50 -5.33
CA THR A 355 17.41 -8.05 -5.98
C THR A 355 17.17 -6.81 -6.82
N LEU A 356 18.25 -6.08 -7.13
CA LEU A 356 18.23 -4.94 -8.04
C LEU A 356 17.67 -5.33 -9.43
N GLY A 357 17.98 -6.54 -9.91
CA GLY A 357 17.40 -7.06 -11.15
C GLY A 357 15.89 -7.27 -11.07
N GLY A 358 15.39 -7.79 -9.94
CA GLY A 358 13.95 -7.90 -9.70
C GLY A 358 13.25 -6.53 -9.60
N ALA A 359 13.90 -5.54 -8.99
CA ALA A 359 13.41 -4.17 -8.95
C ALA A 359 13.33 -3.53 -10.34
N PHE A 360 14.39 -3.65 -11.16
CA PHE A 360 14.38 -3.18 -12.54
C PHE A 360 13.34 -3.89 -13.41
N LEU A 361 13.10 -5.18 -13.17
CA LEU A 361 12.07 -5.93 -13.89
C LEU A 361 10.67 -5.37 -13.59
N LEU A 362 10.31 -5.22 -12.30
CA LEU A 362 9.00 -4.69 -11.91
C LEU A 362 8.80 -3.24 -12.36
N PHE A 363 9.78 -2.38 -12.10
CA PHE A 363 9.74 -0.97 -12.48
C PHE A 363 9.78 -0.78 -14.01
N GLY A 364 10.65 -1.51 -14.70
CA GLY A 364 10.77 -1.44 -16.16
C GLY A 364 9.49 -1.85 -16.87
N LEU A 365 8.85 -2.93 -16.43
CA LEU A 365 7.55 -3.34 -16.98
C LEU A 365 6.44 -2.34 -16.63
N LEU A 366 6.49 -1.71 -15.44
CA LEU A 366 5.55 -0.64 -15.08
C LEU A 366 5.71 0.55 -16.03
N ILE A 367 6.93 1.08 -16.19
CA ILE A 367 7.21 2.24 -17.05
C ILE A 367 6.92 1.95 -18.51
N ALA A 368 7.20 0.73 -18.99
CA ALA A 368 6.90 0.33 -20.36
C ALA A 368 5.39 0.46 -20.67
N GLN A 369 4.49 0.25 -19.71
CA GLN A 369 3.05 0.39 -19.91
C GLN A 369 2.61 1.85 -20.11
N PHE A 370 3.40 2.83 -19.67
CA PHE A 370 3.11 4.24 -19.93
C PHE A 370 3.55 4.70 -21.32
N ILE A 371 4.58 4.03 -21.87
CA ILE A 371 5.20 4.43 -23.15
C ILE A 371 4.54 3.72 -24.31
N VAL A 372 4.09 2.48 -24.08
CA VAL A 372 3.45 1.66 -25.10
C VAL A 372 2.01 2.15 -25.31
N PRO A 373 1.58 2.37 -26.57
CA PRO A 373 0.19 2.75 -26.86
C PRO A 373 -0.82 1.75 -26.31
N GLU A 374 -2.04 2.21 -26.00
CA GLU A 374 -3.14 1.36 -25.53
C GLU A 374 -3.43 0.18 -26.46
N ARG A 375 -3.19 0.35 -27.77
CA ARG A 375 -3.34 -0.70 -28.77
C ARG A 375 -2.10 -0.83 -29.64
N ILE A 376 -1.66 -2.08 -29.84
CA ILE A 376 -0.64 -2.46 -30.83
C ILE A 376 -1.35 -3.26 -31.92
N GLY A 377 -1.67 -2.60 -33.02
CA GLY A 377 -2.50 -3.19 -34.08
C GLY A 377 -3.91 -3.48 -33.57
N THR A 378 -4.28 -4.76 -33.49
CA THR A 378 -5.59 -5.22 -33.00
C THR A 378 -5.57 -5.69 -31.54
N LEU A 379 -4.41 -5.74 -30.90
CA LEU A 379 -4.24 -6.22 -29.53
C LEU A 379 -4.22 -5.04 -28.56
N ASP A 380 -5.06 -5.07 -27.52
CA ASP A 380 -4.92 -4.14 -26.40
C ASP A 380 -3.62 -4.49 -25.65
N SER A 381 -2.79 -3.48 -25.41
CA SER A 381 -1.45 -3.65 -24.84
C SER A 381 -1.48 -4.25 -23.45
N GLU A 382 -2.56 -4.07 -22.70
CA GLU A 382 -2.77 -4.66 -21.38
C GLU A 382 -2.74 -6.20 -21.41
N TYR A 383 -3.37 -6.85 -22.39
CA TYR A 383 -3.31 -8.31 -22.52
C TYR A 383 -1.90 -8.78 -22.88
N LEU A 384 -1.17 -8.01 -23.69
CA LEU A 384 0.24 -8.28 -23.98
C LEU A 384 1.08 -8.21 -22.70
N PHE A 385 0.95 -7.14 -21.92
CA PHE A 385 1.68 -6.99 -20.65
C PHE A 385 1.29 -8.05 -19.64
N ALA A 386 0.00 -8.37 -19.50
CA ALA A 386 -0.45 -9.48 -18.67
C ALA A 386 0.21 -10.80 -19.09
N GLY A 387 0.25 -11.10 -20.39
CA GLY A 387 0.95 -12.26 -20.94
C GLY A 387 2.44 -12.28 -20.59
N ILE A 388 3.13 -11.14 -20.72
CA ILE A 388 4.55 -10.99 -20.36
C ILE A 388 4.76 -11.25 -18.85
N TYR A 389 3.95 -10.61 -18.00
CA TYR A 389 4.01 -10.80 -16.54
C TYR A 389 3.80 -12.27 -16.17
N LEU A 390 2.80 -12.94 -16.76
CA LEU A 390 2.49 -14.35 -16.49
C LEU A 390 3.60 -15.29 -17.00
N ALA A 391 4.13 -15.05 -18.20
CA ALA A 391 5.21 -15.86 -18.78
C ALA A 391 6.48 -15.81 -17.93
N ILE A 392 6.88 -14.61 -17.50
CA ILE A 392 8.04 -14.44 -16.63
C ILE A 392 7.76 -15.05 -15.24
N SER A 393 6.54 -14.88 -14.72
CA SER A 393 6.13 -15.51 -13.45
C SER A 393 6.24 -17.03 -13.52
N ALA A 394 5.75 -17.66 -14.59
CA ALA A 394 5.84 -19.11 -14.78
C ALA A 394 7.30 -19.58 -14.87
N GLY A 395 8.14 -18.88 -15.64
CA GLY A 395 9.58 -19.18 -15.71
C GLY A 395 10.27 -19.09 -14.34
N LEU A 396 10.00 -18.03 -13.59
CA LEU A 396 10.55 -17.87 -12.23
C LEU A 396 9.98 -18.90 -11.25
N ALA A 397 8.72 -19.30 -11.38
CA ALA A 397 8.10 -20.34 -10.55
C ALA A 397 8.81 -21.69 -10.73
N VAL A 398 9.15 -22.05 -11.98
CA VAL A 398 9.93 -23.28 -12.27
C VAL A 398 11.33 -23.18 -11.65
N ILE A 399 12.03 -22.06 -11.85
CA ILE A 399 13.39 -21.84 -11.32
C ILE A 399 13.40 -21.88 -9.77
N LYS A 400 12.36 -21.33 -9.14
CA LYS A 400 12.26 -21.18 -7.68
C LYS A 400 11.36 -22.22 -7.03
N VAL A 401 11.06 -23.33 -7.70
CA VAL A 401 10.08 -24.35 -7.24
C VAL A 401 10.33 -24.82 -5.79
N ARG A 402 11.60 -24.94 -5.38
CA ARG A 402 12.01 -25.33 -4.03
C ARG A 402 11.54 -24.38 -2.92
N HIS A 403 11.22 -23.12 -3.23
CA HIS A 403 10.79 -22.11 -2.27
C HIS A 403 9.27 -22.12 -2.00
N PHE A 404 8.48 -22.81 -2.83
CA PHE A 404 7.02 -22.93 -2.60
C PHE A 404 6.69 -23.72 -1.35
N VAL A 405 7.32 -24.87 -1.13
CA VAL A 405 7.03 -25.74 0.03
C VAL A 405 7.22 -24.99 1.35
N PRO A 406 8.33 -24.27 1.58
CA PRO A 406 8.47 -23.47 2.79
C PRO A 406 7.43 -22.34 2.94
N VAL A 407 7.02 -21.70 1.85
CA VAL A 407 5.97 -20.67 1.86
C VAL A 407 4.61 -21.28 2.23
N LEU A 408 4.20 -22.36 1.57
CA LEU A 408 2.94 -23.06 1.87
C LEU A 408 2.92 -23.60 3.29
N ARG A 409 4.04 -24.14 3.78
CA ARG A 409 4.16 -24.60 5.18
C ARG A 409 4.00 -23.45 6.17
N SER A 410 4.53 -22.26 5.87
CA SER A 410 4.40 -21.09 6.76
C SER A 410 2.95 -20.61 6.92
N MET A 411 2.10 -20.84 5.91
CA MET A 411 0.67 -20.50 5.99
C MET A 411 -0.09 -21.41 6.96
N VAL A 412 0.37 -22.66 7.17
CA VAL A 412 -0.37 -23.68 7.91
C VAL A 412 0.27 -24.02 9.27
N SER A 413 1.60 -24.00 9.39
CA SER A 413 2.32 -24.45 10.59
C SER A 413 2.59 -23.30 11.58
N PRO A 414 2.06 -23.37 12.82
CA PRO A 414 2.36 -22.38 13.87
C PRO A 414 3.83 -22.38 14.32
N GLY A 415 4.49 -23.54 14.31
CA GLY A 415 5.87 -23.70 14.80
C GLY A 415 6.95 -23.22 13.83
N TYR A 416 6.59 -22.94 12.57
CA TYR A 416 7.55 -22.49 11.57
C TYR A 416 7.93 -21.01 11.75
N VAL A 417 7.03 -20.18 12.29
CA VAL A 417 7.31 -18.78 12.63
C VAL A 417 8.24 -18.68 13.85
N LYS A 418 8.08 -19.60 14.82
CA LYS A 418 8.84 -19.65 16.08
C LYS A 418 10.26 -20.23 15.91
N ALA A 419 10.43 -21.23 15.04
CA ALA A 419 11.76 -21.78 14.73
C ALA A 419 12.64 -20.80 13.93
N GLN A 420 12.01 -19.92 13.14
CA GLN A 420 12.71 -18.96 12.30
C GLN A 420 13.24 -17.73 13.05
N THR A 421 12.54 -17.31 14.12
CA THR A 421 12.96 -16.23 15.03
C THR A 421 14.18 -16.65 15.84
N ILE A 422 14.21 -17.90 16.34
CA ILE A 422 15.36 -18.47 17.06
C ILE A 422 16.60 -18.56 16.14
N GLU A 423 16.45 -19.06 14.91
CA GLU A 423 17.56 -19.11 13.96
C GLU A 423 18.05 -17.71 13.54
N GLU A 424 17.17 -16.71 13.39
CA GLU A 424 17.56 -15.32 13.06
C GLU A 424 18.29 -14.63 14.22
N GLU A 425 17.94 -14.94 15.47
CA GLU A 425 18.68 -14.47 16.66
C GLU A 425 20.07 -15.11 16.76
N GLU A 426 20.18 -16.41 16.46
CA GLU A 426 21.48 -17.11 16.38
C GLU A 426 22.36 -16.55 15.25
N GLU A 427 21.78 -16.27 14.07
CA GLU A 427 22.50 -15.71 12.91
C GLU A 427 22.94 -14.25 13.16
N LYS A 428 22.10 -13.41 13.79
CA LYS A 428 22.45 -12.06 14.24
C LYS A 428 23.50 -12.05 15.36
N GLY A 429 23.48 -13.05 16.24
CA GLY A 429 24.50 -13.25 17.28
C GLY A 429 25.88 -13.63 16.72
N LEU A 430 25.93 -14.23 15.53
CA LEU A 430 27.15 -14.64 14.84
C LEU A 430 27.71 -13.57 13.87
N GLU A 431 26.89 -12.64 13.36
CA GLU A 431 27.32 -11.65 12.34
C GLU A 431 27.93 -10.34 12.89
N VAL A 432 28.01 -10.11 14.21
CA VAL A 432 28.69 -8.93 14.77
C VAL A 432 30.19 -9.17 14.95
N LYS A 433 30.93 -9.24 13.85
CA LYS A 433 32.34 -8.80 13.82
C LYS A 433 32.49 -7.69 12.79
N ALA A 434 32.35 -6.45 13.27
CA ALA A 434 32.60 -5.25 12.48
C ALA A 434 34.05 -5.22 11.94
N PRO A 435 34.29 -4.66 10.74
CA PRO A 435 35.63 -4.50 10.20
C PRO A 435 36.28 -3.25 10.83
N GLY A 436 37.19 -3.46 11.79
CA GLY A 436 37.98 -2.40 12.40
C GLY A 436 39.38 -2.90 12.74
N ARG A 437 40.36 -2.52 11.92
CA ARG A 437 41.82 -2.51 12.14
C ARG A 437 42.36 -3.42 13.26
N PHE A 438 43.03 -4.50 12.87
CA PHE A 438 44.07 -5.07 13.71
C PHE A 438 45.42 -4.41 13.39
N VAL A 439 45.89 -3.62 14.36
CA VAL A 439 47.30 -3.24 14.48
C VAL A 439 48.09 -4.51 14.77
N THR A 440 49.13 -4.74 13.97
CA THR A 440 50.16 -5.73 14.24
C THR A 440 50.85 -5.42 15.57
N THR A 441 50.82 -6.35 16.51
CA THR A 441 51.89 -6.48 17.52
C THR A 441 52.33 -7.93 17.56
N PRO A 442 53.59 -8.24 17.24
CA PRO A 442 54.12 -9.58 17.43
C PRO A 442 54.40 -9.77 18.93
N LYS A 443 54.04 -10.92 19.49
CA LYS A 443 54.69 -11.40 20.70
C LYS A 443 55.23 -12.80 20.45
N ALA A 444 56.50 -12.90 20.83
CA ALA A 444 57.37 -14.06 20.86
C ALA A 444 56.85 -15.17 21.78
#